data_AF-A0A359D6B9-F1
#
_entry.id   AF-A0A359D6B9-F1
#
_cell.length_a   1.000
_cell.length_b   1.000
_cell.length_c   1.000
_cell.angle_alpha   90.00
_cell.angle_beta   90.00
_cell.angle_gamma   90.00
#
_symmetry.space_group_name_H-M   'P 1'
#
loop_
_entity.id
_entity.type
_entity.pdbx_description
1 polymer ?
#
loop_
_entity_poly.entity_id
_entity_poly.type
_entity_poly.pdbx_seq_one_letter_code
_entity_poly.pdbx_strand_id
1 'polypeptide(L)' 'MQPDFWSDKRPAGVPNDIDLEAYKSVIEVFERSCKKFADRPAFSNLGVTLTYAELDRLSAAFAGYLQKHTDLQPGDRIAV' A
#
# COMPACT_ATOMS: atom_id res chain seq x y z
N MET A 1 -7.67 30.39 4.73
CA MET A 1 -6.29 30.27 5.23
C MET A 1 -5.39 30.14 4.00
N GLN A 2 -4.42 31.03 3.79
CA GLN A 2 -3.51 30.94 2.65
C GLN A 2 -2.50 29.81 2.88
N PRO A 3 -2.27 28.91 1.91
CA PRO A 3 -1.37 27.77 2.06
C PRO A 3 0.09 28.18 2.33
N ASP A 4 0.49 29.37 1.87
CA ASP A 4 1.88 29.87 1.96
C ASP A 4 2.34 30.24 3.37
N PHE A 5 1.39 30.38 4.31
CA PHE A 5 1.67 30.75 5.71
C PHE A 5 2.66 29.77 6.40
N TRP A 6 2.73 28.52 5.95
CA TRP A 6 3.55 27.48 6.55
C TRP A 6 4.89 27.25 5.84
N SER A 7 5.14 27.91 4.71
CA SER A 7 6.29 27.61 3.85
C SER A 7 7.65 27.89 4.49
N ASP A 8 7.73 28.81 5.46
CA ASP A 8 8.93 29.12 6.25
C ASP A 8 8.99 28.38 7.59
N LYS A 9 7.93 27.66 7.96
CA LYS A 9 7.80 26.94 9.24
C LYS A 9 8.12 25.45 9.13
N ARG A 10 8.35 24.93 7.92
CA ARG A 10 8.65 23.51 7.70
C ARG A 10 10.10 23.17 8.06
N PRO A 11 10.38 21.98 8.64
CA PRO A 11 11.74 21.52 8.87
C PRO A 11 12.56 21.45 7.57
N ALA A 12 13.88 21.61 7.68
CA ALA A 12 14.78 21.45 6.55
C ALA A 12 14.60 20.07 5.89
N GLY A 13 14.41 20.07 4.57
CA GLY A 13 14.20 18.84 3.78
C GLY A 13 12.74 18.44 3.59
N VAL A 14 11.77 19.14 4.18
CA VAL A 14 10.34 18.92 3.92
C VAL A 14 9.89 19.83 2.76
N PRO A 15 9.44 19.28 1.62
CA PRO A 15 8.95 20.08 0.50
C PRO A 15 7.73 20.92 0.88
N ASN A 16 7.59 22.07 0.22
CA ASN A 16 6.43 22.94 0.43
C ASN A 16 5.17 22.46 -0.30
N ASP A 17 5.37 21.69 -1.36
CA ASP A 17 4.35 21.14 -2.24
C ASP A 17 4.42 19.62 -2.24
N ILE A 18 3.28 18.99 -2.50
CA ILE A 18 3.16 17.54 -2.63
C ILE A 18 2.81 17.18 -4.07
N ASP A 19 3.42 16.11 -4.57
CA ASP A 19 3.03 15.51 -5.83
C ASP A 19 1.86 14.56 -5.61
N LEU A 20 0.68 14.97 -6.09
CA LEU A 20 -0.55 14.17 -6.02
C LEU A 20 -0.58 13.03 -7.05
N GLU A 21 0.31 13.05 -8.04
CA GLU A 21 0.41 12.05 -9.11
C GLU A 21 1.50 11.00 -8.83
N ALA A 22 2.18 11.09 -7.68
CA ALA A 22 3.26 10.17 -7.28
C ALA A 22 2.84 8.68 -7.32
N TYR A 23 1.54 8.41 -7.13
CA TYR A 23 0.93 7.10 -7.23
C TYR A 23 -0.47 7.18 -7.87
N LYS A 24 -0.76 6.26 -8.79
CA LYS A 24 -2.02 6.16 -9.54
C LYS A 24 -3.12 5.45 -8.76
N SER A 25 -2.77 4.61 -7.79
CA SER A 25 -3.73 3.88 -6.97
C SER A 25 -3.08 3.35 -5.68
N VAL A 26 -3.92 2.94 -4.72
CA VAL A 26 -3.46 2.22 -3.52
C VAL A 26 -2.75 0.91 -3.89
N ILE A 27 -3.18 0.25 -4.97
CA ILE A 27 -2.54 -0.97 -5.49
C ILE A 27 -1.09 -0.67 -5.90
N GLU A 28 -0.85 0.44 -6.60
CA GLU A 28 0.51 0.81 -7.01
C GLU A 28 1.42 1.11 -5.80
N VAL A 29 0.88 1.76 -4.75
CA VAL A 29 1.63 1.98 -3.50
C VAL A 29 2.03 0.63 -2.88
N PHE A 30 1.10 -0.32 -2.84
CA PHE A 30 1.31 -1.66 -2.30
C PHE A 30 2.38 -2.43 -3.10
N GLU A 31 2.23 -2.54 -4.42
CA GLU A 31 3.16 -3.27 -5.30
C GLU A 31 4.58 -2.70 -5.24
N ARG A 32 4.71 -1.36 -5.30
CA ARG A 32 6.02 -0.70 -5.19
C ARG A 32 6.68 -0.97 -3.84
N SER A 33 5.91 -0.95 -2.76
CA SER A 33 6.41 -1.23 -1.41
C SER A 33 6.87 -2.68 -1.28
N CYS A 34 6.05 -3.63 -1.76
CA CYS A 34 6.38 -5.05 -1.71
C CYS A 34 7.65 -5.36 -2.49
N LYS A 35 7.81 -4.78 -3.69
CA LYS A 35 9.01 -4.95 -4.50
C LYS A 35 10.25 -4.32 -3.86
N LYS A 36 10.13 -3.10 -3.33
CA LYS A 36 11.27 -2.35 -2.76
C LYS A 36 11.81 -2.99 -1.48
N PHE A 37 10.95 -3.60 -0.69
CA PHE A 37 11.28 -4.12 0.64
C PHE A 37 11.06 -5.63 0.76
N ALA A 38 11.11 -6.36 -0.36
CA ALA A 38 10.75 -7.77 -0.48
C ALA A 38 11.24 -8.66 0.67
N ASP A 39 12.52 -8.55 1.03
CA ASP A 39 13.18 -9.39 2.04
C ASP A 39 12.96 -8.91 3.49
N ARG A 40 12.27 -7.79 3.70
CA ARG A 40 12.01 -7.23 5.04
C ARG A 40 10.73 -7.80 5.63
N PRO A 41 10.64 -7.93 6.97
CA PRO A 41 9.38 -8.21 7.65
C PRO A 41 8.32 -7.14 7.35
N ALA A 42 7.13 -7.55 6.93
CA ALA A 42 5.96 -6.68 6.73
C ALA A 42 4.99 -6.79 7.92
N PHE A 43 4.75 -8.00 8.43
CA PHE A 43 3.89 -8.27 9.58
C PHE A 43 4.52 -9.31 10.50
N SER A 44 4.25 -9.21 11.80
CA SER A 44 4.67 -10.24 12.78
C SER A 44 3.62 -10.37 13.88
N ASN A 45 3.20 -11.59 14.17
CA ASN A 45 2.25 -11.90 15.23
C ASN A 45 2.44 -13.33 15.74
N LEU A 46 2.39 -13.52 17.07
CA LEU A 46 2.47 -14.83 17.74
C LEU A 46 3.55 -15.79 17.17
N GLY A 47 4.77 -15.28 16.94
CA GLY A 47 5.89 -16.08 16.45
C GLY A 47 5.90 -16.35 14.94
N VAL A 48 4.91 -15.83 14.19
CA VAL A 48 4.88 -15.88 12.73
C VAL A 48 5.23 -14.50 12.18
N THR A 49 6.13 -14.46 11.20
CA THR A 49 6.50 -13.24 10.47
C THR A 49 6.26 -13.46 8.99
N LEU A 50 5.59 -12.51 8.36
CA LEU A 50 5.47 -12.44 6.90
C LEU A 50 6.39 -11.34 6.39
N THR A 51 7.20 -11.68 5.40
CA THR A 51 7.95 -10.72 4.58
C THR A 51 7.05 -9.99 3.59
N TYR A 52 7.52 -8.88 3.03
CA TYR A 52 6.81 -8.18 1.96
C TYR A 52 6.61 -9.06 0.72
N ALA A 53 7.58 -9.92 0.37
CA ALA A 53 7.45 -10.86 -0.73
C ALA A 53 6.36 -11.92 -0.49
N GLU A 54 6.26 -12.45 0.74
CA GLU A 54 5.21 -13.40 1.10
C GLU A 54 3.83 -12.75 1.12
N LEU A 55 3.75 -11.53 1.63
CA LEU A 55 2.50 -10.76 1.63
C LEU A 55 1.99 -10.53 0.21
N ASP A 56 2.86 -10.12 -0.72
CA ASP A 56 2.52 -9.95 -2.13
C ASP A 56 1.98 -11.25 -2.74
N ARG A 57 2.73 -12.35 -2.60
CA ARG A 57 2.32 -13.68 -3.10
C ARG A 57 0.98 -14.14 -2.53
N LEU A 58 0.77 -14.00 -1.22
CA LEU A 58 -0.45 -14.46 -0.54
C LEU A 58 -1.65 -13.59 -0.92
N SER A 59 -1.47 -12.27 -1.02
CA SER A 59 -2.52 -11.36 -1.46
C SER A 59 -2.96 -11.65 -2.90
N ALA A 60 -2.02 -11.91 -3.80
CA ALA A 60 -2.30 -12.30 -5.19
C ALA A 60 -3.05 -13.64 -5.28
N ALA A 61 -2.64 -14.63 -4.46
CA ALA A 61 -3.35 -15.90 -4.37
C ALA A 61 -4.80 -15.73 -3.87
N PHE A 62 -5.01 -14.89 -2.85
CA PHE A 62 -6.34 -14.58 -2.34
C PHE A 62 -7.20 -13.85 -3.38
N ALA A 63 -6.66 -12.83 -4.05
CA ALA A 63 -7.34 -12.13 -5.14
C ALA A 63 -7.71 -13.08 -6.29
N GLY A 64 -6.80 -13.98 -6.67
CA GLY A 64 -7.04 -15.02 -7.66
C GLY A 64 -8.14 -16.00 -7.25
N TYR A 65 -8.24 -16.33 -5.96
CA TYR A 65 -9.33 -17.14 -5.43
C TYR A 65 -10.68 -16.43 -5.55
N LEU A 66 -10.76 -15.17 -5.12
CA LEU A 66 -11.99 -14.38 -5.23
C LEU A 66 -12.48 -14.31 -6.69
N GLN A 67 -11.58 -14.10 -7.64
CA GLN A 67 -11.95 -13.97 -9.05
C GLN A 67 -12.35 -15.29 -9.72
N LYS A 68 -11.86 -16.44 -9.26
CA LYS A 68 -12.03 -17.74 -9.95
C LYS A 68 -12.95 -18.72 -9.25
N HIS A 69 -13.16 -18.53 -7.95
CA HIS A 69 -13.86 -19.50 -7.10
C HIS A 69 -15.05 -18.88 -6.35
N THR A 70 -15.44 -17.66 -6.72
CA THR A 70 -16.65 -17.01 -6.21
C THR A 70 -17.34 -16.30 -7.37
N ASP A 71 -18.60 -15.90 -7.17
CA ASP A 71 -19.36 -15.12 -8.14
C ASP A 71 -19.18 -13.59 -7.97
N LEU A 72 -18.20 -13.17 -7.16
CA LEU A 72 -17.93 -11.75 -6.87
C LEU A 72 -17.46 -11.01 -8.13
N GLN A 73 -17.94 -9.78 -8.27
CA GLN A 73 -17.62 -8.88 -9.37
C GLN A 73 -16.89 -7.63 -8.88
N PRO A 74 -16.14 -6.93 -9.76
CA PRO A 74 -15.57 -5.64 -9.43
C PRO A 74 -16.63 -4.66 -8.88
N GLY A 75 -16.41 -4.16 -7.67
CA GLY A 75 -17.35 -3.29 -6.95
C GLY A 75 -18.11 -3.96 -5.81
N ASP A 76 -18.11 -5.30 -5.76
CA ASP A 76 -18.69 -6.03 -4.63
C ASP A 76 -17.89 -5.79 -3.34
N ARG A 77 -18.61 -5.80 -2.21
CA ARG A 77 -18.05 -5.50 -0.88
C ARG A 77 -17.81 -6.80 -0.12
N ILE A 78 -16.66 -6.89 0.54
CA ILE A 78 -16.25 -8.04 1.35
C ILE A 78 -16.20 -7.59 2.81
N ALA A 79 -16.84 -8.35 3.71
CA ALA A 79 -16.67 -8.18 5.15
C ALA A 79 -15.42 -8.95 5.60
N VAL A 80 -14.59 -8.31 6.42
CA VAL A 80 -13.30 -8.83 6.94
C VAL A 80 -13.26 -8.79 8.45
#